data_AF-A0A7Y0R367-F1
#
_entry.id   AF-A0A7Y0R367-F1
#
_cell.length_a   1.000
_cell.length_b   1.000
_cell.length_c   1.000
_cell.angle_alpha   90.00
_cell.angle_beta   90.00
_cell.angle_gamma   90.00
#
_symmetry.space_group_name_H-M   'P 1'
#
loop_
_entity.id
_entity.type
_entity.pdbx_description
1 polymer ?
#
loop_
_entity_poly.entity_id
_entity_poly.type
_entity_poly.pdbx_seq_one_letter_code
_entity_poly.pdbx_strand_id
1 'polypeptide(L)'
;MDTLQSVLKHRDKIIGVGLDSSEKGHPPAKFLRVFQKAKAAGMLTVAHAGEEGPAQNITDAIEMLEVSRVDHGVRCVEDEALVGSLIETKMPLTVCPLSNIKLCVFDEMGQHNIVELLRKGVAVTINSDDPVYF
;
A
#
# COMPACT_ATOMS: atom_id res chain seq x y z
N MET A 1 15.04 10.16 -9.97
CA MET A 1 14.15 10.68 -11.04
C MET A 1 14.35 9.89 -12.33
N ASP A 2 15.55 9.39 -12.58
CA ASP A 2 15.94 8.65 -13.79
C ASP A 2 15.04 7.44 -14.08
N THR A 3 14.66 6.66 -13.06
CA THR A 3 13.73 5.54 -13.23
C THR A 3 12.37 5.98 -13.78
N LEU A 4 11.79 7.07 -13.27
CA LEU A 4 10.53 7.60 -13.80
C LEU A 4 10.68 8.03 -15.26
N GLN A 5 11.79 8.67 -15.63
CA GLN A 5 12.04 9.06 -17.03
C GLN A 5 12.11 7.85 -17.97
N SER A 6 12.67 6.74 -17.51
CA SER A 6 12.67 5.48 -18.27
C SER A 6 11.26 4.88 -18.38
N VAL A 7 10.48 4.89 -17.29
CA VAL A 7 9.09 4.41 -17.27
C VAL A 7 8.20 5.21 -18.24
N LEU A 8 8.36 6.54 -18.31
CA LEU A 8 7.54 7.39 -19.18
C LEU A 8 7.70 7.08 -20.68
N LYS A 9 8.81 6.47 -21.09
CA LYS A 9 9.01 5.99 -22.47
C LYS A 9 8.16 4.74 -22.80
N HIS A 10 7.59 4.11 -21.78
CA HIS A 10 6.82 2.86 -21.86
C HIS A 10 5.44 2.99 -21.21
N ARG A 11 4.89 4.22 -21.17
CA ARG A 11 3.59 4.53 -20.54
C ARG A 11 2.41 3.81 -21.18
N ASP A 12 2.57 3.29 -22.40
CA ASP A 12 1.61 2.43 -23.09
C ASP A 12 1.53 1.02 -22.49
N LYS A 13 2.55 0.62 -21.71
CA LYS A 13 2.67 -0.72 -21.10
C LYS A 13 2.58 -0.70 -19.58
N ILE A 14 2.89 0.45 -18.96
CA ILE A 14 2.94 0.61 -17.51
C ILE A 14 1.83 1.57 -17.09
N ILE A 15 0.84 1.04 -16.37
CA ILE A 15 -0.37 1.79 -15.98
C ILE A 15 -0.14 2.74 -14.79
N GLY A 16 0.91 2.52 -14.00
CA GLY A 16 1.15 3.25 -12.75
C GLY A 16 2.53 3.03 -12.16
N VAL A 17 2.82 3.76 -11.09
CA VAL A 17 4.04 3.62 -10.29
C VAL A 17 3.70 3.13 -8.88
N GLY A 18 4.56 2.27 -8.34
CA GLY A 18 4.50 1.75 -6.98
C GLY A 18 5.62 2.29 -6.10
N LEU A 19 5.50 2.04 -4.79
CA LEU A 19 6.56 2.22 -3.80
C LEU A 19 6.61 0.97 -2.91
N ASP A 20 7.81 0.41 -2.74
CA ASP A 20 8.08 -0.83 -2.01
C ASP A 20 9.45 -0.74 -1.29
N SER A 21 9.98 -1.89 -0.87
CA SER A 21 11.20 -2.04 -0.08
C SER A 21 11.02 -1.64 1.40
N SER A 22 12.12 -1.43 2.13
CA SER A 22 12.08 -1.15 3.56
C SER A 22 11.20 0.07 3.89
N GLU A 23 10.08 -0.17 4.56
CA GLU A 23 9.13 0.91 4.91
C GLU A 23 9.65 1.75 6.09
N LYS A 24 10.23 1.10 7.11
CA LYS A 24 10.75 1.77 8.32
C LYS A 24 11.88 2.75 7.97
N GLY A 25 11.69 4.01 8.37
CA GLY A 25 12.64 5.09 8.10
C GLY A 25 12.54 5.68 6.68
N HIS A 26 11.60 5.23 5.86
CA HIS A 26 11.41 5.70 4.49
C HIS A 26 9.93 6.10 4.25
N PRO A 27 9.45 7.18 4.90
CA PRO A 27 8.05 7.58 4.82
C PRO A 27 7.64 8.00 3.39
N PRO A 28 6.34 7.90 3.04
CA PRO A 28 5.81 8.31 1.73
C PRO A 28 6.27 9.71 1.29
N ALA A 29 6.34 10.66 2.22
CA ALA A 29 6.79 12.03 1.97
C ALA A 29 8.15 12.14 1.26
N LYS A 30 9.06 11.17 1.46
CA LYS A 30 10.37 11.11 0.78
C LYS A 30 10.23 11.04 -0.75
N PHE A 31 9.12 10.49 -1.24
CA PHE A 31 8.87 10.21 -2.65
C PHE A 31 7.82 11.14 -3.28
N LEU A 32 7.26 12.10 -2.52
CA LEU A 32 6.22 13.02 -2.97
C LEU A 32 6.49 13.62 -4.36
N ARG A 33 7.69 14.17 -4.58
CA ARG A 33 8.03 14.84 -5.85
C ARG A 33 8.03 13.91 -7.06
N VAL A 34 8.35 12.63 -6.90
CA VAL A 34 8.36 11.68 -8.03
C VAL A 34 6.93 11.18 -8.32
N PHE A 35 6.12 10.99 -7.28
CA PHE A 35 4.70 10.64 -7.42
C PHE A 35 3.87 11.75 -8.07
N GLN A 36 4.07 13.01 -7.65
CA GLN A 36 3.44 14.17 -8.31
C GLN A 36 3.77 14.24 -9.80
N LYS A 37 5.01 13.93 -10.20
CA LYS A 37 5.40 13.89 -11.61
C LYS A 37 4.78 12.72 -12.36
N ALA A 38 4.67 11.55 -11.75
CA ALA A 38 3.99 10.40 -12.34
C ALA A 38 2.50 10.69 -12.58
N LYS A 39 1.82 11.25 -11.57
CA LYS A 39 0.43 11.71 -11.67
C LYS A 39 0.23 12.78 -12.74
N ALA A 40 1.10 13.79 -12.79
CA ALA A 40 1.07 14.82 -13.84
C ALA A 40 1.26 14.24 -15.26
N ALA A 41 1.91 13.08 -15.37
CA ALA A 41 2.05 12.34 -16.62
C ALA A 41 0.87 11.39 -16.93
N GLY A 42 -0.19 11.40 -16.10
CA GLY A 42 -1.40 10.59 -16.27
C GLY A 42 -1.28 9.15 -15.76
N MET A 43 -0.25 8.84 -14.97
CA MET A 43 -0.08 7.51 -14.38
C MET A 43 -0.89 7.35 -13.09
N LEU A 44 -1.36 6.13 -12.82
CA LEU A 44 -1.88 5.76 -11.51
C LEU A 44 -0.73 5.66 -10.49
N THR A 45 -1.05 5.82 -9.21
CA THR A 45 -0.09 5.68 -8.10
C THR A 45 -0.59 4.66 -7.10
N VAL A 46 0.32 3.85 -6.58
CA VAL A 46 0.09 2.86 -5.52
C VAL A 46 1.31 2.82 -4.60
N ALA A 47 1.18 2.32 -3.39
CA ALA A 47 2.30 2.24 -2.45
C ALA A 47 2.06 1.15 -1.39
N HIS A 48 3.13 0.45 -1.03
CA HIS A 48 3.21 -0.26 0.23
C HIS A 48 3.11 0.76 1.36
N ALA A 49 2.19 0.53 2.29
CA ALA A 49 2.07 1.31 3.51
C ALA A 49 1.34 0.51 4.58
N GLY A 50 1.80 0.63 5.83
CA GLY A 50 1.20 -0.07 6.96
C GLY A 50 1.41 -1.57 6.94
N GLU A 51 2.53 -2.02 6.37
CA GLU A 51 3.03 -3.38 6.52
C GLU A 51 3.90 -3.45 7.77
N GLU A 52 5.02 -2.73 7.77
CA GLU A 52 5.93 -2.59 8.91
C GLU A 52 5.91 -1.18 9.50
N GLY A 53 5.48 -0.19 8.71
CA GLY A 53 5.33 1.20 9.11
C GLY A 53 4.01 1.47 9.84
N PRO A 54 3.90 2.63 10.51
CA PRO A 54 2.71 2.98 11.28
C PRO A 54 1.50 3.25 10.37
N ALA A 55 0.29 3.23 10.95
CA ALA A 55 -0.94 3.65 10.25
C ALA A 55 -0.82 5.02 9.54
N GLN A 56 -0.02 5.95 10.09
CA GLN A 56 0.24 7.25 9.47
C GLN A 56 0.83 7.14 8.05
N ASN A 57 1.63 6.12 7.76
CA ASN A 57 2.15 5.92 6.40
C ASN A 57 1.02 5.62 5.40
N ILE A 58 -0.08 4.99 5.85
CA ILE A 58 -1.25 4.73 5.01
C ILE A 58 -1.93 6.06 4.67
N THR A 59 -2.19 6.88 5.69
CA THR A 59 -2.75 8.23 5.52
C THR A 59 -1.88 9.08 4.60
N ASP A 60 -0.56 9.12 4.85
CA ASP A 60 0.40 9.87 4.02
C ASP A 60 0.44 9.36 2.58
N ALA A 61 0.34 8.05 2.35
CA ALA A 61 0.26 7.49 1.00
C ALA A 61 -1.02 7.94 0.28
N ILE A 62 -2.17 7.93 0.96
CA ILE A 62 -3.45 8.37 0.41
C ILE A 62 -3.43 9.87 0.11
N GLU A 63 -3.00 10.69 1.06
CA GLU A 63 -3.10 12.16 0.97
C GLU A 63 -1.97 12.78 0.16
N MET A 64 -0.73 12.30 0.33
CA MET A 64 0.45 12.90 -0.32
C MET A 64 0.77 12.26 -1.66
N LEU A 65 0.65 10.93 -1.77
CA LEU A 65 0.97 10.18 -2.98
C LEU A 65 -0.26 9.93 -3.87
N GLU A 66 -1.45 10.31 -3.40
CA GLU A 66 -2.73 10.20 -4.10
C GLU A 66 -3.00 8.79 -4.63
N VAL A 67 -2.65 7.77 -3.84
CA VAL A 67 -2.71 6.37 -4.29
C VAL A 67 -4.14 5.92 -4.59
N SER A 68 -4.27 5.08 -5.62
CA SER A 68 -5.54 4.46 -6.04
C SER A 68 -5.87 3.17 -5.28
N ARG A 69 -4.89 2.64 -4.55
CA ARG A 69 -5.00 1.55 -3.58
C ARG A 69 -3.78 1.58 -2.66
N VAL A 70 -3.89 0.94 -1.51
CA VAL A 70 -2.78 0.72 -0.60
C VAL A 70 -2.36 -0.75 -0.69
N ASP A 71 -1.07 -0.99 -0.87
CA ASP A 71 -0.52 -2.34 -0.85
C ASP A 71 -0.20 -2.70 0.63
N HIS A 72 -0.64 -3.88 1.09
CA HIS A 72 -0.80 -4.29 2.50
C HIS A 72 -1.88 -3.52 3.30
N GLY A 73 -1.50 -2.47 4.03
CA GLY A 73 -2.42 -1.70 4.88
C GLY A 73 -2.90 -2.37 6.17
N VAL A 74 -2.32 -3.49 6.60
CA VAL A 74 -2.81 -4.29 7.74
C VAL A 74 -2.72 -3.57 9.08
N ARG A 75 -1.79 -2.61 9.22
CA ARG A 75 -1.64 -1.76 10.43
C ARG A 75 -2.65 -0.61 10.50
N CYS A 76 -3.59 -0.48 9.55
CA CYS A 76 -4.65 0.53 9.63
C CYS A 76 -5.48 0.44 10.92
N VAL A 77 -5.59 -0.74 11.53
CA VAL A 77 -6.32 -1.00 12.77
C VAL A 77 -5.79 -0.24 13.99
N GLU A 78 -4.62 0.38 13.89
CA GLU A 78 -4.07 1.23 14.95
C GLU A 78 -4.76 2.60 15.03
N ASP A 79 -5.54 2.96 14.01
CA ASP A 79 -6.30 4.20 13.92
C ASP A 79 -7.73 3.92 13.41
N GLU A 80 -8.70 3.96 14.31
CA GLU A 80 -10.12 3.73 13.98
C GLU A 80 -10.69 4.79 13.01
N ALA A 81 -10.17 6.03 13.01
CA ALA A 81 -10.60 7.06 12.07
C ALA A 81 -10.13 6.72 10.64
N LEU A 82 -8.90 6.21 10.51
CA LEU A 82 -8.39 5.69 9.24
C LEU A 82 -9.24 4.51 8.76
N VAL A 83 -9.56 3.54 9.63
CA VAL A 83 -10.44 2.42 9.26
C VAL A 83 -11.80 2.92 8.75
N GLY A 84 -12.41 3.90 9.42
CA GLY A 84 -13.65 4.54 8.96
C GLY A 84 -13.52 5.13 7.55
N SER A 85 -12.44 5.89 7.31
CA SER A 85 -12.14 6.48 5.99
C SER A 85 -11.96 5.44 4.89
N LEU A 86 -11.23 4.34 5.18
CA LEU A 86 -11.03 3.24 4.22
C LEU A 86 -12.36 2.55 3.84
N ILE A 87 -13.28 2.40 4.80
CA ILE A 87 -14.61 1.84 4.57
C ILE A 87 -15.46 2.77 3.70
N GLU A 88 -15.49 4.06 4.03
CA GLU A 88 -16.29 5.09 3.36
C GLU A 88 -15.84 5.27 1.90
N THR A 89 -14.53 5.41 1.69
CA THR A 89 -13.93 5.64 0.36
C THR A 89 -13.82 4.38 -0.48
N LYS A 90 -14.03 3.20 0.13
CA LYS A 90 -13.75 1.88 -0.49
C LYS A 90 -12.33 1.78 -1.03
N MET A 91 -11.36 2.40 -0.34
CA MET A 91 -9.95 2.31 -0.68
C MET A 91 -9.50 0.84 -0.65
N PRO A 92 -9.04 0.26 -1.78
CA PRO A 92 -8.63 -1.13 -1.80
C PRO A 92 -7.34 -1.34 -1.00
N LEU A 93 -7.30 -2.41 -0.21
CA LEU A 93 -6.10 -2.92 0.45
C LEU A 93 -5.69 -4.25 -0.18
N THR A 94 -4.50 -4.33 -0.79
CA THR A 94 -3.99 -5.61 -1.34
C THR A 94 -3.25 -6.37 -0.26
N VAL A 95 -3.99 -7.16 0.52
CA VAL A 95 -3.46 -7.86 1.70
C VAL A 95 -2.77 -9.16 1.27
N CYS A 96 -1.67 -9.49 1.93
CA CYS A 96 -0.75 -10.57 1.57
C CYS A 96 -0.54 -11.56 2.73
N PRO A 97 -1.47 -12.49 3.01
CA PRO A 97 -1.46 -13.24 4.26
C PRO A 97 -0.19 -14.06 4.53
N LEU A 98 0.34 -14.77 3.53
CA LEU A 98 1.57 -15.56 3.72
C LEU A 98 2.78 -14.65 3.93
N SER A 99 2.88 -13.55 3.18
CA SER A 99 3.92 -12.53 3.36
C SER A 99 3.91 -11.97 4.79
N ASN A 100 2.74 -11.55 5.29
CA ASN A 100 2.61 -10.98 6.62
C ASN A 100 3.02 -11.96 7.75
N ILE A 101 2.88 -13.27 7.55
CA ILE A 101 3.43 -14.28 8.48
C ILE A 101 4.94 -14.44 8.31
N LYS A 102 5.42 -14.56 7.07
CA LYS A 102 6.84 -14.82 6.78
C LYS A 102 7.76 -13.65 7.14
N LEU A 103 7.22 -12.43 7.11
CA LEU A 103 7.90 -11.20 7.51
C LEU A 103 7.64 -10.83 8.98
N CYS A 104 6.99 -11.70 9.75
CA CYS A 104 6.70 -11.50 11.17
C CYS A 104 5.89 -10.22 11.46
N VAL A 105 5.01 -9.82 10.54
CA VAL A 105 4.00 -8.77 10.80
C VAL A 105 2.93 -9.30 11.74
N PHE A 106 2.56 -10.57 11.59
CA PHE A 106 1.83 -11.38 12.58
C PHE A 106 2.62 -12.66 12.86
N ASP A 107 2.52 -13.20 14.08
CA ASP A 107 3.27 -14.42 14.46
C ASP A 107 2.66 -15.69 13.85
N GLU A 108 1.33 -15.74 13.75
CA GLU A 108 0.58 -16.87 13.22
C GLU A 108 -0.67 -16.45 12.43
N MET A 109 -1.10 -17.30 11.49
CA MET A 109 -2.24 -16.99 10.60
C MET A 109 -3.54 -16.73 11.37
N GLY A 110 -3.72 -17.34 12.54
CA GLY A 110 -4.88 -17.12 13.40
C GLY A 110 -4.98 -15.69 13.96
N GLN A 111 -3.89 -14.94 14.00
CA GLN A 111 -3.84 -13.55 14.44
C GLN A 111 -4.11 -12.55 13.31
N HIS A 112 -4.08 -12.98 12.05
CA HIS A 112 -4.19 -12.08 10.93
C HIS A 112 -5.58 -11.43 10.86
N ASN A 113 -5.60 -10.09 10.84
CA ASN A 113 -6.82 -9.29 10.89
C ASN A 113 -7.62 -9.18 9.57
N ILE A 114 -7.24 -9.86 8.47
CA ILE A 114 -7.88 -9.68 7.16
C ILE A 114 -9.38 -10.00 7.19
N VAL A 115 -9.78 -11.05 7.90
CA VAL A 115 -11.19 -11.44 8.04
C VAL A 115 -11.97 -10.42 8.86
N GLU A 116 -11.35 -9.83 9.87
CA GLU A 116 -11.96 -8.76 10.66
C GLU A 116 -12.17 -7.50 9.80
N LEU A 117 -11.14 -7.07 9.07
CA LEU A 117 -11.21 -5.93 8.16
C LEU A 117 -12.31 -6.12 7.10
N LEU A 118 -12.39 -7.31 6.51
CA LEU A 118 -13.46 -7.67 5.57
C LEU A 118 -14.85 -7.54 6.21
N ARG A 119 -15.02 -8.05 7.44
CA ARG A 119 -16.30 -7.97 8.17
C ARG A 119 -16.66 -6.54 8.58
N LYS A 120 -15.69 -5.68 8.87
CA LYS A 120 -15.87 -4.24 9.09
C LYS A 120 -16.27 -3.49 7.80
N GLY A 121 -16.06 -4.10 6.63
CA GLY A 121 -16.44 -3.53 5.32
C GLY A 121 -15.31 -2.82 4.59
N VAL A 122 -14.06 -3.01 5.02
CA VAL A 122 -12.86 -2.57 4.31
C VAL A 122 -12.72 -3.37 3.02
N ALA A 123 -12.34 -2.71 1.93
CA ALA A 123 -12.19 -3.32 0.61
C ALA A 123 -10.86 -4.11 0.49
N VAL A 124 -10.72 -5.19 1.26
CA VAL A 124 -9.52 -6.05 1.22
C VAL A 124 -9.56 -7.03 0.03
N THR A 125 -8.39 -7.30 -0.55
CA THR A 125 -8.16 -8.41 -1.49
C THR A 125 -7.11 -9.37 -0.94
N ILE A 126 -7.04 -10.58 -1.51
CA ILE A 126 -6.05 -11.61 -1.14
C ILE A 126 -5.03 -11.73 -2.26
N ASN A 127 -3.75 -11.58 -1.91
CA ASN A 127 -2.62 -11.59 -2.84
C ASN A 127 -1.48 -12.46 -2.28
N SER A 128 -0.61 -12.96 -3.17
CA SER A 128 0.53 -13.81 -2.82
C SER A 128 1.80 -13.06 -2.45
N ASP A 129 1.90 -11.78 -2.87
CA ASP A 129 3.10 -10.96 -2.77
C ASP A 129 4.29 -11.53 -3.57
N ASP A 130 5.22 -12.20 -2.90
CA ASP A 130 6.40 -12.87 -3.44
C ASP A 130 6.28 -14.42 -3.37
N PRO A 131 5.54 -15.08 -4.29
CA PRO A 131 5.21 -16.52 -4.21
C PRO A 131 6.39 -17.48 -4.15
N VAL A 132 7.57 -17.06 -4.66
CA VAL A 132 8.76 -17.92 -4.66
C VAL A 132 9.43 -17.93 -3.27
N TYR A 133 9.15 -16.91 -2.44
CA TYR A 133 9.71 -16.76 -1.10
C TYR A 133 8.76 -17.25 0.00
N PHE A 134 7.44 -17.15 -0.20
CA PHE A 134 6.41 -17.41 0.82
C PHE A 134 5.44 -18.52 0.42
#